data_AF-A0A089Z932-F1
#
_entry.id   AF-A0A089Z932-F1
#
_cell.length_a   1.000
_cell.length_b   1.000
_cell.length_c   1.000
_cell.angle_alpha   90.00
_cell.angle_beta   90.00
_cell.angle_gamma   90.00
#
_symmetry.space_group_name_H-M   'P 1'
#
loop_
_entity.id
_entity.type
_entity.pdbx_description
1 polymer ?
#
loop_
_entity_poly.entity_id
_entity_poly.type
_entity_poly.pdbx_seq_one_letter_code
_entity_poly.pdbx_strand_id
1 'polypeptide(L)' 'MADDDFYTRDQPANAKLPEDRPRGADPGDYATRSGSRRGKLIWVTIGLVALVVILLALFMP' A
#
# COMPACT_ATOMS: atom_id res chain seq x y z
N MET A 1 34.31 -19.41 24.15
CA MET A 1 32.85 -19.19 24.11
C MET A 1 32.64 -17.69 24.11
N ALA A 2 31.97 -17.13 23.10
CA ALA A 2 31.51 -15.75 23.22
C ALA A 2 30.34 -15.79 24.20
N ASP A 3 30.41 -14.98 25.27
CA ASP A 3 29.29 -14.81 26.17
C ASP A 3 28.13 -14.19 25.37
N ASP A 4 27.05 -14.95 25.15
CA ASP A 4 25.82 -14.48 24.49
C ASP A 4 25.19 -13.28 25.25
N ASP A 5 25.63 -13.05 26.48
CA ASP A 5 25.25 -11.93 27.33
C ASP A 5 25.85 -10.58 26.90
N PHE A 6 26.98 -10.57 26.17
CA PHE A 6 27.66 -9.31 25.82
C PHE A 6 26.77 -8.41 24.95
N TYR A 7 26.08 -8.98 23.95
CA TYR A 7 25.16 -8.23 23.09
C TYR A 7 23.76 -8.03 23.68
N THR A 8 23.48 -8.67 24.82
CA THR A 8 22.17 -8.56 25.49
C THR A 8 22.14 -7.35 26.44
N ARG A 9 23.29 -6.97 27.03
CA ARG A 9 23.40 -5.84 27.96
C ARG A 9 23.51 -4.48 27.28
N ASP A 10 24.03 -4.43 26.06
CA ASP A 10 24.20 -3.20 25.28
C ASP A 10 22.95 -2.81 24.47
N GLN A 11 21.84 -3.55 24.59
CA GLN A 11 20.60 -3.14 23.96
C GLN A 11 19.96 -1.98 24.73
N PRO A 12 19.63 -0.87 24.05
CA PRO A 12 18.90 0.22 24.68
C PRO A 12 17.54 -0.28 25.14
N ALA A 13 17.02 0.26 26.25
CA ALA A 13 15.70 -0.11 26.78
C ALA A 13 14.56 -0.03 25.75
N ASN A 14 14.76 0.77 24.69
CA ASN A 14 13.82 0.99 23.60
C ASN A 14 14.33 0.41 22.27
N ALA A 15 14.91 -0.80 22.24
CA ALA A 15 15.47 -1.43 21.04
C ALA A 15 14.51 -1.61 19.83
N LYS A 16 13.23 -1.28 19.98
CA LYS A 16 12.21 -1.34 18.94
C LYS A 16 11.43 -0.03 18.86
N LEU A 17 12.14 1.08 18.77
CA LEU A 17 11.54 2.37 18.47
C LEU A 17 10.88 2.32 17.08
N PRO A 18 9.68 2.90 16.92
CA PRO A 18 9.06 3.01 15.59
C PRO A 18 9.94 3.77 14.59
N GLU A 19 10.82 4.64 15.07
CA GLU A 19 11.83 5.37 14.31
C GLU A 19 12.95 4.49 13.76
N ASP A 20 13.21 3.33 14.39
CA ASP A 20 14.24 2.35 13.99
C ASP A 20 13.76 1.42 12.86
N ARG A 21 12.47 1.49 12.48
CA ARG A 21 11.94 0.68 11.39
C ARG A 21 12.67 1.05 10.10
N PRO A 22 13.04 0.07 9.25
CA PRO A 22 13.59 0.36 7.93
C PRO A 22 12.65 1.34 7.25
N ARG A 23 13.18 2.48 6.81
CA ARG A 23 12.38 3.56 6.25
C ARG A 23 11.63 3.02 5.01
N GLY A 24 10.38 2.58 5.20
CA GLY A 24 9.55 1.92 4.18
C GLY A 24 9.04 0.50 4.47
N ALA A 25 9.29 -0.12 5.63
CA ALA A 25 8.81 -1.48 5.92
C ALA A 25 7.57 -1.49 6.83
N ASP A 26 6.38 -1.28 6.25
CA ASP A 26 5.13 -1.76 6.86
C ASP A 26 4.41 -2.77 5.96
N PRO A 27 4.52 -4.07 6.31
CA PRO A 27 3.52 -5.12 6.26
C PRO A 27 2.15 -4.86 5.64
N GLY A 28 1.43 -3.97 6.33
CA GLY A 28 0.00 -3.72 6.21
C GLY A 28 -0.31 -2.54 5.31
N ASP A 29 0.67 -1.70 5.00
CA ASP A 29 0.49 -0.57 4.09
C ASP A 29 0.34 -1.00 2.63
N TYR A 30 0.70 -2.22 2.23
CA TYR A 30 0.45 -2.66 0.86
C TYR A 30 -1.05 -2.88 0.59
N ALA A 31 -1.82 -3.29 1.62
CA ALA A 31 -3.26 -3.45 1.50
C ALA A 31 -3.96 -2.08 1.41
N THR A 32 -3.50 -1.09 2.17
CA THR A 32 -4.12 0.24 2.22
C THR A 32 -3.64 1.18 1.10
N ARG A 33 -2.39 1.02 0.62
CA ARG A 33 -1.80 1.89 -0.42
C ARG A 33 -2.05 1.41 -1.86
N SER A 34 -2.41 0.14 -2.04
CA SER A 34 -2.72 -0.45 -3.36
C SER A 34 -4.23 -0.52 -3.67
N GLY A 35 -5.09 -0.47 -2.66
CA GLY A 35 -6.56 -0.60 -2.84
C GLY A 35 -7.26 0.64 -3.40
N SER A 36 -6.78 1.85 -3.12
CA SER A 36 -7.50 3.09 -3.49
C SER A 36 -7.33 3.48 -4.96
N ARG A 37 -6.12 3.40 -5.53
CA ARG A 37 -5.89 3.82 -6.92
C ARG A 37 -6.39 2.80 -7.95
N ARG A 38 -6.19 1.50 -7.70
CA ARG A 38 -6.66 0.45 -8.62
C ARG A 38 -8.18 0.33 -8.64
N GLY A 39 -8.84 0.38 -7.47
CA GLY A 39 -10.30 0.37 -7.42
C GLY A 39 -10.92 1.59 -8.10
N LYS A 40 -10.37 2.78 -7.86
CA LYS A 40 -10.88 4.03 -8.47
C LYS A 40 -10.67 4.08 -9.98
N LEU A 41 -9.54 3.55 -10.49
CA LEU A 41 -9.30 3.42 -11.92
C LEU A 41 -10.36 2.53 -12.59
N ILE A 42 -10.68 1.37 -11.99
CA ILE A 42 -11.69 0.45 -12.55
C ILE A 42 -13.06 1.14 -12.71
N TRP A 43 -13.52 1.87 -11.69
CA TRP A 43 -14.79 2.60 -11.77
C TRP A 43 -14.78 3.72 -12.82
N VAL A 44 -13.66 4.42 -12.98
CA VAL A 44 -13.50 5.43 -14.04
C VAL A 44 -13.57 4.79 -15.42
N THR A 45 -12.90 3.65 -15.63
CA THR A 45 -12.94 2.93 -16.91
C THR A 45 -14.36 2.47 -17.23
N ILE A 46 -15.08 1.91 -16.26
CA ILE A 46 -16.48 1.48 -16.44
C ILE A 46 -17.37 2.67 -16.83
N GLY A 47 -17.23 3.81 -16.15
CA GLY A 47 -17.99 5.02 -16.47
C GLY A 47 -17.69 5.56 -17.86
N LEU A 48 -16.42 5.56 -18.28
CA LEU A 48 -15.99 5.98 -19.61
C LEU A 48 -16.57 5.08 -20.70
N VAL A 49 -16.51 3.75 -20.52
CA VAL A 49 -17.08 2.79 -21.48
C VAL A 49 -18.59 2.98 -21.60
N ALA A 50 -19.30 3.11 -20.48
CA ALA A 50 -20.74 3.36 -20.49
C ALA A 50 -21.11 4.66 -21.22
N LEU A 51 -20.36 5.75 -20.99
CA LEU A 51 -20.55 7.02 -21.69
C LEU A 51 -20.40 6.87 -23.22
N VAL A 52 -19.35 6.19 -23.67
CA VAL A 52 -19.10 5.95 -25.10
C VAL A 52 -20.22 5.14 -25.74
N VAL A 53 -20.71 4.09 -25.06
CA VAL A 53 -21.83 3.27 -25.54
C VAL A 53 -23.11 4.10 -25.69
N ILE A 54 -23.42 4.96 -24.72
CA ILE A 54 -24.59 5.85 -24.78
C ILE A 54 -24.46 6.84 -25.95
N LEU A 55 -23.28 7.45 -26.13
CA LEU A 55 -23.04 8.36 -27.25
C LEU A 55 -23.19 7.64 -28.59
N LEU A 56 -22.61 6.44 -28.74
CA LEU A 56 -22.77 5.65 -29.95
C LEU A 56 -24.24 5.32 -30.21
N ALA A 57 -25.01 4.89 -29.20
CA ALA A 57 -26.43 4.61 -29.37
C ALA A 57 -27.26 5.85 -29.73
N LEU A 58 -26.85 7.04 -29.28
CA LEU A 58 -27.54 8.30 -29.58
C LEU A 58 -27.22 8.82 -30.98
N PHE A 59 -25.97 8.69 -31.42
CA PHE A 59 -25.46 9.26 -32.68
C PHE A 59 -25.43 8.25 -33.84
N MET A 60 -25.47 6.95 -33.56
CA MET A 60 -25.67 5.87 -34.53
C MET A 60 -26.92 5.06 -34.13
N PRO A 61 -28.13 5.58 -34.45
CA PRO A 61 -29.36 4.81 -34.31
C PRO A 61 -29.38 3.58 -35.23
#